data_AF-A0A3D2B617-F1
#
_entry.id   AF-A0A3D2B617-F1
#
_cell.length_a   1.000
_cell.length_b   1.000
_cell.length_c   1.000
_cell.angle_alpha   90.00
_cell.angle_beta   90.00
_cell.angle_gamma   90.00
#
_symmetry.space_group_name_H-M   'P 1'
#
loop_
_entity.id
_entity.type
_entity.pdbx_description
1 polymer ?
#
loop_
_entity_poly.entity_id
_entity_poly.type
_entity_poly.pdbx_seq_one_letter_code
_entity_poly.pdbx_strand_id
1 'polypeptide(L)' 'MRSFSERLIGAAKLDVAVYEEVEADTSATGQAMGVVLLSSVASGLGTSVLAGAGLIGFVLGGITALIGWATWAFLTYIIG' A
#
# COMPACT_ATOMS: atom_id res chain seq x y z
N MET A 1 -18.97 -3.08 12.22
CA MET A 1 -18.05 -2.62 11.17
C MET A 1 -16.88 -1.95 11.84
N ARG A 2 -15.66 -2.42 11.56
CA ARG A 2 -14.45 -1.75 12.02
C ARG A 2 -14.26 -0.45 11.24
N SER A 3 -13.73 0.58 11.89
CA SER A 3 -13.28 1.80 11.21
C SER A 3 -12.09 1.51 10.29
N PHE A 4 -11.81 2.41 9.36
CA PHE A 4 -10.65 2.29 8.46
C PHE A 4 -9.34 2.09 9.24
N SER A 5 -9.12 2.82 10.33
CA SER A 5 -7.92 2.71 11.16
C SER A 5 -7.81 1.34 11.85
N GLU A 6 -8.93 0.80 12.34
CA GLU A 6 -8.94 -0.54 12.95
C GLU A 6 -8.65 -1.64 11.94
N ARG A 7 -9.18 -1.52 10.71
CA ARG A 7 -8.86 -2.42 9.60
C ARG A 7 -7.38 -2.33 9.22
N LEU A 8 -6.83 -1.12 9.12
CA LEU A 8 -5.40 -0.89 8.83
C LEU A 8 -4.51 -1.57 9.88
N ILE A 9 -4.76 -1.32 11.16
CA ILE A 9 -3.96 -1.87 12.26
C ILE A 9 -4.11 -3.39 12.31
N GLY A 10 -5.32 -3.92 12.16
CA GLY A 10 -5.54 -5.36 12.17
C GLY A 10 -4.90 -6.06 10.98
N ALA A 11 -4.94 -5.46 9.78
CA ALA A 11 -4.21 -5.96 8.61
C ALA A 11 -2.69 -5.96 8.84
N ALA A 12 -2.13 -4.90 9.46
CA ALA A 12 -0.72 -4.86 9.81
C ALA A 12 -0.32 -5.90 10.88
N LYS A 13 -1.28 -6.32 11.71
CA LYS A 13 -1.12 -7.38 12.72
C LYS A 13 -1.42 -8.79 12.20
N LEU A 14 -1.77 -8.93 10.93
CA LEU A 14 -2.19 -10.20 10.32
C LEU A 14 -3.42 -10.84 11.02
N ASP A 15 -4.37 -10.02 11.47
CA ASP A 15 -5.61 -10.48 12.10
C ASP A 15 -6.57 -11.09 11.04
N VAL A 16 -6.82 -12.41 11.15
CA VAL A 16 -7.69 -13.16 10.24
C VAL A 16 -9.10 -12.54 10.10
N ALA A 17 -9.65 -12.01 11.19
CA ALA A 17 -10.98 -11.43 11.17
C ALA A 17 -11.05 -10.15 10.30
N VAL A 18 -9.93 -9.41 10.16
CA VAL A 18 -9.88 -8.29 9.21
C VAL A 18 -9.92 -8.78 7.78
N TYR A 19 -9.16 -9.83 7.46
CA TYR A 19 -9.11 -10.34 6.08
C TYR A 19 -10.47 -10.86 5.64
N GLU A 20 -11.18 -11.60 6.51
CA GLU A 20 -12.56 -12.03 6.25
C GLU A 20 -13.53 -10.85 6.07
N GLU A 21 -13.42 -9.80 6.91
CA GLU A 21 -14.26 -8.59 6.78
C GLU A 21 -13.97 -7.84 5.46
N VAL A 22 -12.70 -7.76 5.04
CA VAL A 22 -12.29 -7.14 3.76
C VAL A 22 -12.72 -7.97 2.56
N GLU A 23 -12.67 -9.29 2.65
CA GLU A 23 -13.15 -10.18 1.59
C GLU A 23 -14.66 -10.06 1.38
N ALA A 24 -15.42 -9.92 2.47
CA ALA A 24 -16.87 -9.72 2.41
C ALA A 24 -17.27 -8.31 1.94
N ASP A 25 -16.41 -7.31 2.12
CA ASP A 25 -16.67 -5.91 1.80
C ASP A 25 -15.90 -5.45 0.56
N THR A 26 -16.54 -5.56 -0.61
CA THR A 26 -15.95 -5.11 -1.89
C THR A 26 -15.68 -3.60 -1.97
N SER A 27 -16.29 -2.79 -1.10
CA SER A 27 -15.98 -1.35 -1.02
C SER A 27 -14.61 -1.07 -0.40
N ALA A 28 -14.03 -2.06 0.30
CA ALA A 28 -12.74 -1.98 0.96
C ALA A 28 -11.55 -1.90 0.00
N THR A 29 -11.71 -2.36 -1.25
CA THR A 29 -10.63 -2.35 -2.24
C THR A 29 -10.10 -0.93 -2.49
N GLY A 30 -10.99 0.07 -2.49
CA GLY A 30 -10.60 1.48 -2.61
C GLY A 30 -9.80 1.97 -1.40
N GLN A 31 -10.18 1.54 -0.19
CA GLN A 31 -9.44 1.84 1.04
C GLN A 31 -8.04 1.23 1.02
N ALA A 32 -7.92 -0.04 0.60
CA ALA A 32 -6.65 -0.74 0.47
C ALA A 32 -5.71 -0.07 -0.55
N MET A 33 -6.24 0.34 -1.70
CA MET A 33 -5.48 1.12 -2.69
C MET A 33 -4.97 2.44 -2.09
N GLY A 34 -5.77 3.11 -1.26
CA GLY A 34 -5.34 4.31 -0.53
C GLY A 34 -4.10 4.07 0.33
N VAL A 35 -4.00 2.93 1.01
CA VAL A 35 -2.83 2.56 1.81
C VAL A 35 -1.58 2.40 0.95
N VAL A 36 -1.71 1.74 -0.21
CA VAL A 36 -0.61 1.54 -1.18
C VAL A 36 -0.12 2.87 -1.76
N LEU A 37 -1.03 3.79 -2.08
CA LEU A 37 -0.67 5.11 -2.56
C LEU A 37 0.05 5.92 -1.47
N LEU A 38 -0.43 5.88 -0.23
CA LEU A 38 0.22 6.53 0.91
C LEU A 38 1.63 5.98 1.16
N SER A 39 1.82 4.65 1.10
CA SER A 39 3.15 4.05 1.25
C SER A 39 4.08 4.45 0.10
N SER A 40 3.56 4.55 -1.14
CA SER A 40 4.34 4.98 -2.30
C SER A 40 4.79 6.44 -2.19
N VAL A 41 3.92 7.33 -1.70
CA VAL A 41 4.27 8.72 -1.39
C VAL A 41 5.36 8.78 -0.31
N ALA A 42 5.23 7.97 0.75
CA ALA A 42 6.25 7.89 1.80
C ALA A 42 7.61 7.40 1.26
N SER A 43 7.61 6.40 0.36
CA SER A 43 8.82 5.97 -0.34
C SER A 43 9.45 7.10 -1.16
N GLY A 44 8.64 7.85 -1.92
CA GLY A 44 9.11 9.02 -2.66
C GLY A 44 9.75 10.07 -1.76
N LEU A 45 9.14 10.39 -0.61
CA LEU A 45 9.71 11.31 0.38
C LEU A 45 11.04 10.79 0.93
N GLY A 46 11.13 9.49 1.20
CA GLY A 46 12.39 8.86 1.60
C GLY A 46 13.47 9.07 0.55
N THR A 47 13.17 8.83 -0.73
CA THR A 47 14.12 9.04 -1.82
C THR A 47 14.53 10.51 -1.98
N SER A 48 13.59 11.45 -1.89
CA SER A 48 13.92 12.88 -2.08
C SER A 48 14.77 13.46 -0.96
N VAL A 49 14.46 13.09 0.30
CA VAL A 49 15.16 13.61 1.49
C VAL A 49 16.46 12.86 1.75
N LEU A 50 16.46 11.52 1.67
CA LEU A 50 17.63 10.71 2.03
C LEU A 50 18.65 10.57 0.89
N ALA A 51 18.20 10.54 -0.38
CA ALA A 51 19.08 10.40 -1.53
C ALA A 51 19.45 11.75 -2.19
N GLY A 52 18.95 12.88 -1.66
CA GLY A 52 19.25 14.21 -2.17
C GLY A 52 18.73 14.49 -3.58
N ALA A 53 17.83 13.65 -4.10
CA ALA A 53 17.34 13.71 -5.48
C ALA A 53 16.21 14.73 -5.71
N GLY A 54 15.81 15.47 -4.66
CA GLY A 54 14.84 16.56 -4.75
C GLY A 54 13.47 16.11 -5.28
N LEU A 55 12.77 17.01 -5.98
CA LEU A 55 11.42 16.73 -6.52
C LEU A 55 11.42 15.58 -7.54
N ILE A 56 12.48 15.44 -8.34
CA ILE A 56 12.61 14.36 -9.33
C ILE A 56 12.71 13.01 -8.60
N GLY A 57 13.52 12.92 -7.55
CA GLY A 57 13.62 11.73 -6.70
C GLY A 57 12.31 11.39 -6.01
N PHE A 58 11.54 12.39 -5.58
CA PHE A 58 10.21 12.17 -5.00
C PHE A 58 9.27 11.48 -5.99
N VAL A 59 9.15 12.03 -7.20
CA VAL A 59 8.23 11.51 -8.22
C VAL A 59 8.67 10.13 -8.69
N LEU A 60 9.95 9.96 -9.05
CA LEU A 60 10.48 8.68 -9.52
C LEU A 60 10.45 7.61 -8.43
N GLY A 61 10.79 7.96 -7.19
CA GLY A 61 10.73 7.03 -6.04
C GLY A 61 9.31 6.54 -5.78
N GLY A 62 8.33 7.45 -5.81
CA GLY A 62 6.92 7.09 -5.65
C GLY A 62 6.39 6.20 -6.77
N ILE A 63 6.68 6.54 -8.04
CA ILE A 63 6.27 5.72 -9.19
C ILE A 63 6.92 4.34 -9.14
N THR A 64 8.22 4.27 -8.83
CA THR A 64 8.95 3.00 -8.75
C THR A 64 8.40 2.12 -7.63
N ALA A 65 8.06 2.70 -6.47
CA ALA A 65 7.44 1.98 -5.36
C ALA A 65 6.06 1.41 -5.77
N LEU A 66 5.23 2.22 -6.45
CA LEU A 66 3.92 1.78 -6.90
C LEU A 66 4.00 0.66 -7.94
N ILE A 67 4.90 0.78 -8.92
CA ILE A 67 5.15 -0.28 -9.93
C ILE A 67 5.67 -1.54 -9.26
N GLY A 68 6.61 -1.43 -8.32
CA GLY A 68 7.16 -2.56 -7.59
C GLY A 68 6.09 -3.29 -6.79
N TRP A 69 5.23 -2.56 -6.08
CA TRP A 69 4.08 -3.15 -5.39
C TRP A 69 3.11 -3.84 -6.36
N ALA A 70 2.73 -3.17 -7.45
CA ALA A 70 1.79 -3.73 -8.43
C ALA A 70 2.34 -5.00 -9.09
N THR A 71 3.64 -5.02 -9.38
CA THR A 71 4.34 -6.21 -9.90
C THR A 71 4.27 -7.36 -8.91
N TRP A 72 4.56 -7.11 -7.62
CA TRP A 72 4.47 -8.12 -6.58
C TRP A 72 3.04 -8.64 -6.39
N ALA A 73 2.05 -7.75 -6.32
CA ALA A 73 0.65 -8.13 -6.21
C ALA A 73 0.21 -9.02 -7.39
N PHE A 74 0.63 -8.68 -8.62
CA PHE A 74 0.36 -9.48 -9.80
C PHE A 74 1.03 -10.85 -9.73
N LEU A 75 2.30 -10.91 -9.31
CA LEU A 75 3.00 -12.19 -9.14
C LEU A 75 2.33 -13.08 -8.10
N THR A 76 1.96 -12.55 -6.93
CA THR A 76 1.21 -13.29 -5.90
C THR A 76 -0.14 -13.76 -6.41
N TYR A 77 -0.84 -12.97 -7.23
CA TYR A 77 -2.08 -13.41 -7.87
C TYR A 77 -1.88 -14.63 -8.79
N ILE A 78 -0.76 -14.71 -9.50
CA ILE A 78 -0.47 -15.81 -10.43
C ILE A 78 0.09 -17.05 -9.71
N ILE A 79 0.94 -16.85 -8.70
CA ILE A 79 1.68 -17.93 -8.03
C ILE A 79 0.87 -18.54 -6.89
N GLY A 80 0.10 -17.72 -6.16
CA GLY A 80 -0.48 -18.05 -4.85
C GLY A 80 0.46 -17.73 -3.71
#